data_AF-A0AAW5N367-F1
#
_entry.id   AF-A0AAW5N367-F1
#
_cell.length_a   1.000
_cell.length_b   1.000
_cell.length_c   1.000
_cell.angle_alpha   90.00
_cell.angle_beta   90.00
_cell.angle_gamma   90.00
#
_symmetry.space_group_name_H-M   'P 1'
#
loop_
_entity.id
_entity.type
_entity.pdbx_description
1 polymer ?
#
loop_
_entity_poly.entity_id
_entity_poly.type
_entity_poly.pdbx_seq_one_letter_code
_entity_poly.pdbx_strand_id
1 'polypeptide(L)' 'GDTNVLIKAPGAGGVRIENQTGILTDWRGYAVMLYATVYRYNRIALDTNTMGNSIDVEKNISSVVPTQGALVRANFDT' A
#
# COMPACT_ATOMS: atom_id res chain seq x y z
N GLY A 1 5.23 -14.05 3.17
CA GLY A 1 5.81 -14.62 1.94
C GLY A 1 7.19 -14.04 1.76
N ASP A 2 7.99 -14.62 0.87
CA ASP A 2 9.38 -14.16 0.65
C ASP A 2 9.45 -12.80 -0.06
N THR A 3 8.35 -12.38 -0.68
CA THR A 3 8.26 -11.14 -1.46
C THR A 3 7.24 -10.20 -0.84
N ASN A 4 7.68 -8.98 -0.54
CA ASN A 4 6.96 -8.03 0.28
C ASN A 4 6.82 -6.69 -0.43
N VAL A 5 5.73 -5.97 -0.13
CA VAL A 5 5.55 -4.60 -0.60
C VAL A 5 5.45 -3.68 0.60
N LEU A 6 6.32 -2.67 0.65
CA LEU A 6 6.22 -1.55 1.56
C LEU A 6 5.31 -0.49 0.94
N ILE A 7 4.24 -0.17 1.64
CA ILE A 7 3.30 0.89 1.29
C ILE A 7 3.77 2.15 2.01
N LYS A 8 3.96 3.23 1.26
CA LYS A 8 4.33 4.56 1.76
C LYS A 8 3.26 5.55 1.30
N ALA A 9 2.49 6.06 2.24
CA ALA A 9 1.45 7.07 2.05
C ALA A 9 1.53 8.10 3.19
N PRO A 10 2.55 8.98 3.20
CA PRO A 10 2.90 9.79 4.36
C PRO A 10 1.76 10.71 4.82
N GLY A 11 1.32 10.56 6.07
CA GLY A 11 0.19 11.33 6.61
C GLY A 11 -1.17 10.66 6.44
N ALA A 12 -1.26 9.61 5.63
CA ALA A 12 -2.46 8.78 5.50
C ALA A 12 -2.47 7.63 6.53
N GLY A 13 -2.66 7.97 7.81
CA GLY A 13 -2.66 6.98 8.90
C GLY A 13 -4.01 6.29 9.13
N GLY A 14 -4.00 4.99 9.44
CA GLY A 14 -5.22 4.20 9.70
C GLY A 14 -6.04 3.86 8.45
N VAL A 15 -5.45 3.98 7.27
CA VAL A 15 -6.10 3.75 5.98
C VAL A 15 -6.01 2.28 5.60
N ARG A 16 -7.12 1.69 5.16
CA ARG A 16 -7.17 0.31 4.68
C ARG A 16 -6.64 0.18 3.27
N ILE A 17 -6.11 -1.01 2.97
CA ILE A 17 -5.72 -1.39 1.62
C ILE A 17 -6.84 -2.22 0.99
N GLU A 18 -7.27 -1.87 -0.22
CA GLU A 18 -8.29 -2.63 -0.96
C GLU A 18 -7.86 -4.09 -1.15
N ASN A 19 -8.82 -5.01 -1.06
CA ASN A 19 -8.61 -6.45 -1.23
C ASN A 19 -7.58 -7.08 -0.29
N GLN A 20 -7.18 -6.38 0.78
CA GLN A 20 -6.25 -6.87 1.80
C GLN A 20 -6.91 -6.78 3.17
N THR A 21 -7.37 -7.92 3.69
CA THR A 21 -8.04 -7.98 4.98
C THR A 21 -7.05 -7.76 6.12
N GLY A 22 -7.32 -6.79 6.98
CA GLY A 22 -6.55 -6.55 8.21
C GLY A 22 -5.25 -5.76 8.02
N ILE A 23 -4.96 -5.26 6.81
CA ILE A 23 -3.81 -4.38 6.57
C ILE A 23 -4.27 -2.93 6.63
N LEU A 24 -3.71 -2.18 7.59
CA LEU A 24 -3.88 -0.75 7.73
C LEU A 24 -2.53 -0.05 7.75
N THR A 25 -2.49 1.20 7.30
CA THR A 25 -1.35 2.07 7.50
C THR A 25 -1.20 2.45 8.97
N ASP A 26 0.04 2.54 9.44
CA ASP A 26 0.38 3.03 10.77
C ASP A 26 0.12 4.55 10.88
N TRP A 27 0.36 5.12 12.05
CA TRP A 27 0.18 6.55 12.31
C TRP A 27 1.08 7.46 11.44
N ARG A 28 2.12 6.92 10.80
CA ARG A 28 3.01 7.62 9.87
C ARG A 28 2.56 7.46 8.41
N GLY A 29 1.59 6.59 8.14
CA GLY A 29 1.11 6.29 6.80
C GLY A 29 1.86 5.15 6.09
N TYR A 30 2.39 4.18 6.84
CA TYR A 30 3.14 3.04 6.29
C TYR A 30 2.47 1.72 6.60
N ALA A 31 2.51 0.79 5.65
CA ALA A 31 2.04 -0.58 5.84
C ALA A 31 2.95 -1.58 5.11
N VAL A 32 2.94 -2.84 5.53
CA VAL A 32 3.67 -3.91 4.84
C VAL A 32 2.68 -4.97 4.38
N MET A 33 2.69 -5.26 3.08
CA MET A 33 1.94 -6.35 2.48
C MET A 33 2.87 -7.56 2.31
N LEU A 34 2.53 -8.67 2.96
CA LEU A 34 3.39 -9.87 3.09
C LEU A 34 3.23 -10.90 1.97
N TYR A 35 2.34 -10.67 1.00
CA TYR A 35 1.97 -11.66 -0.02
C TYR A 35 1.89 -11.02 -1.41
N ALA A 36 3.04 -10.63 -1.96
CA ALA A 36 3.12 -10.13 -3.33
C ALA A 36 3.44 -11.26 -4.33
N THR A 37 2.81 -11.23 -5.50
CA THR A 37 3.09 -12.20 -6.56
C THR A 37 4.31 -11.75 -7.35
N VAL A 38 5.34 -12.59 -7.38
CA VAL A 38 6.59 -12.30 -8.12
C VAL A 38 6.35 -12.26 -9.63
N TYR A 39 7.11 -11.41 -10.32
CA TYR A 39 7.09 -11.26 -11.78
C TYR A 39 5.71 -10.93 -12.37
N ARG A 40 4.81 -10.37 -11.55
CA ARG A 40 3.46 -9.96 -11.96
C ARG A 40 3.15 -8.56 -11.44
N TYR A 41 2.25 -7.88 -12.13
CA TYR A 41 1.66 -6.64 -11.64
C TYR A 41 0.82 -6.93 -10.40
N ASN A 42 1.23 -6.34 -9.28
CA ASN A 42 0.46 -6.29 -8.06
C ASN A 42 -0.15 -4.90 -7.97
N ARG A 43 -1.49 -4.81 -8.02
CA ARG A 43 -2.23 -3.56 -7.83
C ARG A 43 -2.45 -3.37 -6.33
N ILE A 44 -1.92 -2.28 -5.79
CA ILE A 44 -2.15 -1.82 -4.42
C ILE A 44 -3.03 -0.58 -4.52
N ALA A 45 -4.14 -0.57 -3.81
CA ALA A 45 -5.04 0.57 -3.77
C ALA A 45 -5.41 0.90 -2.33
N LEU A 46 -5.46 2.19 -2.01
CA LEU A 46 -5.89 2.69 -0.72
C LEU A 46 -7.42 2.85 -0.74
N ASP A 47 -8.09 2.39 0.31
CA ASP A 47 -9.53 2.56 0.49
C ASP A 47 -9.84 3.98 0.98
N THR A 48 -10.30 4.82 0.05
CA THR A 48 -10.63 6.24 0.30
C THR A 48 -11.78 6.40 1.30
N ASN A 49 -12.62 5.39 1.51
CA ASN A 49 -13.70 5.46 2.50
C ASN A 49 -13.17 5.43 3.94
N THR A 50 -11.93 4.94 4.12
CA THR A 50 -11.26 4.85 5.42
C THR A 50 -10.26 5.96 5.64
N MET A 51 -10.07 6.83 4.64
CA MET A 51 -9.26 8.03 4.78
C MET A 51 -10.00 9.07 5.61
N GLY A 52 -9.24 9.80 6.44
CA GLY A 52 -9.78 10.96 7.14
C GLY A 52 -10.08 12.11 6.17
N ASN A 53 -11.06 12.94 6.50
CA ASN A 53 -11.52 14.07 5.68
C ASN A 53 -10.43 15.11 5.32
N SER A 54 -9.26 15.06 5.96
CA SER A 54 -8.14 15.98 5.75
C SER A 54 -7.01 15.40 4.91
N ILE A 55 -7.12 14.15 4.47
CA ILE A 55 -6.12 13.46 3.64
C ILE A 55 -6.63 13.49 2.20
N ASP A 56 -5.88 14.10 1.31
CA ASP A 56 -6.14 14.05 -0.13
C ASP A 56 -5.05 13.21 -0.80
N VAL A 57 -5.40 12.46 -1.84
CA VAL A 57 -4.47 11.56 -2.52
C VAL A 57 -4.66 11.68 -4.01
N GLU A 58 -3.64 12.15 -4.73
CA GLU A 58 -3.72 12.37 -6.18
C GLU A 58 -3.93 11.04 -6.94
N LYS A 59 -3.26 9.98 -6.47
CA LYS A 59 -3.44 8.61 -6.96
C LYS A 59 -3.57 7.63 -5.81
N ASN A 60 -4.79 7.16 -5.57
CA ASN A 60 -5.06 6.11 -4.59
C ASN A 60 -4.69 4.69 -5.08
N ILE A 61 -4.15 4.53 -6.29
CA ILE A 61 -3.76 3.24 -6.88
C ILE A 61 -2.30 3.30 -7.33
N SER A 62 -1.52 2.31 -6.91
CA SER A 62 -0.13 2.08 -7.35
C SER A 62 0.06 0.63 -7.77
N SER A 63 0.80 0.40 -8.85
CA SER A 63 1.12 -0.95 -9.35
C SER A 63 2.62 -1.19 -9.26
N VAL A 64 3.01 -2.35 -8.73
CA VAL A 64 4.42 -2.75 -8.60
C VAL A 64 4.65 -4.14 -9.17
N VAL A 65 5.86 -4.39 -9.68
CA VAL A 65 6.28 -5.69 -10.22
C VAL A 65 7.51 -6.16 -9.44
N PRO A 66 7.35 -6.99 -8.40
CA PRO A 66 8.46 -7.44 -7.59
C PRO A 66 9.16 -8.67 -8.18
N THR A 67 10.46 -8.78 -7.98
CA THR A 67 11.22 -10.03 -8.21
C THR A 67 11.17 -10.92 -6.98
N GLN A 68 11.60 -12.18 -7.10
CA GLN A 68 11.64 -13.10 -5.96
C GLN A 68 12.54 -12.58 -4.85
N GLY A 69 12.02 -12.53 -3.62
CA GLY A 69 12.75 -12.05 -2.44
C GLY A 69 12.81 -10.53 -2.31
N ALA A 70 12.20 -9.78 -3.24
CA ALA A 70 12.28 -8.32 -3.22
C ALA A 70 11.36 -7.71 -2.16
N LEU A 71 11.84 -6.61 -1.57
CA LEU A 71 11.02 -5.63 -0.88
C LEU A 71 10.85 -4.43 -1.82
N VAL A 72 9.64 -4.26 -2.36
CA VAL A 72 9.34 -3.17 -3.29
C VAL A 72 8.50 -2.10 -2.61
N ARG A 73 8.72 -0.83 -2.94
CA ARG A 73 7.96 0.30 -2.38
C ARG A 73 6.84 0.73 -3.33
N ALA A 74 5.61 0.73 -2.84
CA ALA A 74 4.48 1.43 -3.46
C ALA A 74 4.37 2.82 -2.82
N ASN A 75 4.55 3.87 -3.63
CA ASN A 75 4.50 5.27 -3.18
C ASN A 75 3.14 5.88 -3.56
N PHE A 76 2.47 6.47 -2.58
CA PHE A 76 1.27 7.25 -2.73
C PHE A 76 1.60 8.68 -2.35
N ASP A 77 1.28 9.61 -3.23
CA ASP A 77 1.45 11.04 -2.98
C ASP A 77 0.17 11.55 -2.33
N THR A 78 0.31 11.95 -1.07
CA THR A 78 -0.75 12.28 -0.10
C THR A 78 -0.43 13.59 0.60
#